data_AF-A0A415RX54-F1
#
_entry.id   AF-A0A415RX54-F1
#
_cell.length_a   1.000
_cell.length_b   1.000
_cell.length_c   1.000
_cell.angle_alpha   90.00
_cell.angle_beta   90.00
_cell.angle_gamma   90.00
#
_symmetry.space_group_name_H-M   'P 1'
#
loop_
_entity.id
_entity.type
_entity.pdbx_description
1 polymer ?
#
loop_
_entity_poly.entity_id
_entity_poly.type
_entity_poly.pdbx_seq_one_letter_code
_entity_poly.pdbx_strand_id
1 'polypeptide(L)'
;MNKLKGITLTLATTALVACGPGQKQSNFSSSSMHTTETENLLANLKKVSSKGIMFGHHDDTNYGIGWDGEEGRSDVKSVCGDYPAVISFDLGHIELGDTVSLDNVPFSKIRQEILSQYKRGGMSSLSWHLRNPLTGGDSWDVSDTTVVKSVLPGGSNHEKFTGWVSKVSAFINSLQTEDGVKVPVLFRPWHEHTGSWFWWGEKLCTPEEYKALWQMTVDILREDGVNNALYAYSPGSEPQDTVQYLNRYPGDELVDVIGFDTYQFDRDSYIANLEKSLAIIDSIGKTHNKVIAITETGYEGISDSKWWTETLLPVIEKYPIVYVLVWRNARERVTHFYAPYPGQVSANDFVEFYKDPKTLFAADVNSLYK
;
A
#
# COMPACT_ATOMS: atom_id res chain seq x y z
N MET A 1 37.60 76.18 -22.77
CA MET A 1 36.71 75.04 -22.44
C MET A 1 36.50 75.07 -20.92
N ASN A 2 35.53 75.84 -20.45
CA ASN A 2 34.16 75.41 -20.10
C ASN A 2 34.05 74.61 -18.79
N LYS A 3 33.23 75.20 -17.89
CA LYS A 3 32.44 74.66 -16.77
C LYS A 3 33.06 74.76 -15.37
N LEU A 4 32.55 75.61 -14.47
CA LEU A 4 31.24 75.70 -13.76
C LEU A 4 31.06 74.68 -12.61
N LYS A 5 31.10 75.24 -11.38
CA LYS A 5 30.26 75.04 -10.16
C LYS A 5 29.62 73.67 -9.84
N GLY A 6 29.72 73.31 -8.55
CA GLY A 6 28.73 72.56 -7.76
C GLY A 6 29.26 72.37 -6.33
N ILE A 7 28.88 73.17 -5.33
CA ILE A 7 27.69 73.04 -4.44
C ILE A 7 27.34 71.58 -4.15
N THR A 8 27.75 71.08 -2.98
CA THR A 8 27.25 69.84 -2.40
C THR A 8 26.17 70.17 -1.38
N LEU A 9 24.93 69.84 -1.74
CA LEU A 9 23.73 69.96 -0.93
C LEU A 9 23.57 68.67 -0.13
N THR A 10 23.57 68.75 1.20
CA THR A 10 23.29 67.61 2.08
C THR A 10 21.77 67.41 2.15
N LEU A 11 21.24 66.40 1.45
CA LEU A 11 19.85 65.99 1.54
C LEU A 11 19.70 64.88 2.59
N ALA A 12 18.87 65.14 3.60
CA ALA A 12 18.42 64.14 4.56
C ALA A 12 17.39 63.20 3.90
N THR A 13 17.61 61.89 4.00
CA THR A 13 16.64 60.86 3.64
C THR A 13 16.10 60.20 4.92
N THR A 14 14.87 60.55 5.28
CA THR A 14 14.03 59.85 6.25
C THR A 14 13.62 58.49 5.70
N ALA A 15 13.96 57.40 6.42
CA ALA A 15 13.51 56.05 6.11
C ALA A 15 12.06 55.84 6.56
N LEU A 16 11.16 55.56 5.61
CA LEU A 16 9.82 55.05 5.84
C LEU A 16 9.89 53.52 5.91
N VAL A 17 9.66 52.95 7.09
CA VAL A 17 9.47 51.50 7.29
C VAL A 17 8.02 51.17 6.98
N ALA A 18 7.77 50.49 5.86
CA ALA A 18 6.48 49.92 5.54
C ALA A 18 6.39 48.50 6.12
N CYS A 19 5.45 48.29 7.06
CA CYS A 19 5.09 46.95 7.56
C CYS A 19 4.29 46.20 6.48
N GLY A 20 4.86 45.11 5.95
CA GLY A 20 4.11 44.13 5.16
C GLY A 20 3.43 43.07 6.05
N PRO A 21 2.29 42.50 5.65
CA PRO A 21 1.61 41.46 6.42
C PRO A 21 2.40 40.15 6.37
N GLY A 22 2.71 39.61 7.56
CA GLY A 22 3.51 38.40 7.73
C GLY A 22 2.82 37.16 7.18
N GLN A 23 3.52 36.44 6.31
CA GLN A 23 3.20 35.05 6.00
C GLN A 23 3.41 34.21 7.26
N LYS A 24 2.37 33.48 7.68
CA LYS A 24 2.50 32.39 8.65
C LYS A 24 3.38 31.31 8.01
N GLN A 25 4.66 31.27 8.37
CA GLN A 25 5.45 30.05 8.27
C GLN A 25 4.89 29.05 9.28
N SER A 26 4.33 27.95 8.78
CA SER A 26 4.08 26.76 9.57
C SER A 26 5.43 26.19 9.98
N ASN A 27 5.84 26.46 11.22
CA ASN A 27 6.93 25.75 11.86
C ASN A 27 6.46 24.31 12.15
N PHE A 28 6.52 23.43 11.15
CA PHE A 28 6.57 22.00 11.40
C PHE A 28 7.93 21.68 12.03
N SER A 29 7.96 21.59 13.36
CA SER A 29 9.13 21.10 14.08
C SER A 29 9.30 19.61 13.76
N SER A 30 10.53 19.20 13.47
CA SER A 30 10.95 17.86 13.03
C SER A 30 10.86 16.78 14.13
N SER A 31 9.78 16.75 14.91
CA SER A 31 9.39 15.54 15.61
C SER A 31 8.85 14.57 14.58
N SER A 32 9.30 13.32 14.62
CA SER A 32 8.79 12.26 13.75
C SER A 32 7.26 12.33 13.58
N MET A 33 6.81 12.31 12.32
CA MET A 33 5.38 12.25 12.01
C MET A 33 4.78 10.88 12.32
N HIS A 34 5.58 9.87 12.66
CA HIS A 34 5.13 8.50 12.90
C HIS A 34 5.26 8.11 14.38
N THR A 35 4.49 7.11 14.81
CA THR A 35 4.72 6.46 16.12
C THR A 35 6.03 5.68 16.11
N THR A 36 6.59 5.42 17.29
CA THR A 36 7.82 4.62 17.43
C THR A 36 7.69 3.24 16.80
N GLU A 37 6.55 2.57 16.95
CA GLU A 37 6.29 1.26 16.35
C GLU A 37 6.29 1.32 14.81
N THR A 38 5.79 2.41 14.23
CA THR A 38 5.78 2.62 12.78
C THR A 38 7.17 2.95 12.24
N GLU A 39 7.97 3.73 12.97
CA GLU A 39 9.38 3.94 12.64
C GLU A 39 10.19 2.65 12.71
N ASN A 40 9.96 1.84 13.76
CA ASN A 40 10.59 0.54 13.92
C ASN A 40 10.20 -0.40 12.78
N LEU A 41 8.91 -0.44 12.39
CA LEU A 41 8.47 -1.22 11.23
C LEU A 41 9.27 -0.82 9.99
N LEU A 42 9.32 0.47 9.65
CA LEU A 42 10.05 0.95 8.48
C LEU A 42 11.55 0.60 8.52
N ALA A 43 12.18 0.79 9.68
CA ALA A 43 13.60 0.47 9.88
C ALA A 43 13.87 -1.03 9.78
N ASN A 44 12.97 -1.87 10.28
CA ASN A 44 13.12 -3.32 10.30
C ASN A 44 12.77 -3.95 8.95
N LEU A 45 11.83 -3.39 8.17
CA LEU A 45 11.60 -3.79 6.77
C LEU A 45 12.90 -3.72 5.95
N LYS A 46 13.71 -2.67 6.13
CA LYS A 46 15.02 -2.54 5.46
C LYS A 46 16.00 -3.68 5.83
N LYS A 47 15.83 -4.31 6.99
CA LYS A 47 16.67 -5.43 7.46
C LYS A 47 16.10 -6.78 7.04
N VAL A 48 14.78 -6.91 6.87
CA VAL A 48 14.10 -8.16 6.52
C VAL A 48 14.66 -8.75 5.23
N SER A 49 14.91 -7.94 4.20
CA SER A 49 15.42 -8.41 2.91
C SER A 49 16.78 -9.12 2.97
N SER A 50 17.53 -8.97 4.07
CA SER A 50 18.77 -9.71 4.33
C SER A 50 18.56 -11.08 5.00
N LYS A 51 17.38 -11.31 5.59
CA LYS A 51 17.00 -12.55 6.26
C LYS A 51 16.19 -13.48 5.35
N GLY A 52 15.32 -12.90 4.52
CA GLY A 52 14.40 -13.62 3.66
C GLY A 52 13.25 -12.72 3.20
N ILE A 53 12.20 -13.36 2.70
CA ILE A 53 11.03 -12.74 2.08
C ILE A 53 9.82 -13.11 2.91
N MET A 54 9.15 -12.12 3.50
CA MET A 54 7.91 -12.38 4.22
C MET A 54 6.82 -12.86 3.27
N PHE A 55 6.21 -14.00 3.56
CA PHE A 55 5.03 -14.47 2.84
C PHE A 55 3.78 -13.75 3.35
N GLY A 56 2.93 -13.32 2.42
CA GLY A 56 1.68 -12.63 2.69
C GLY A 56 0.46 -13.28 2.04
N HIS A 57 -0.70 -13.15 2.68
CA HIS A 57 -1.98 -13.61 2.14
C HIS A 57 -3.11 -12.64 2.50
N HIS A 58 -3.94 -12.28 1.51
CA HIS A 58 -5.09 -11.39 1.70
C HIS A 58 -6.25 -12.10 2.43
N ASP A 59 -6.88 -11.41 3.39
CA ASP A 59 -8.01 -11.90 4.19
C ASP A 59 -7.80 -13.24 4.92
N ASP A 60 -6.54 -13.65 5.10
CA ASP A 60 -6.12 -14.99 5.57
C ASP A 60 -6.84 -15.50 6.82
N THR A 61 -7.22 -14.60 7.72
CA THR A 61 -7.84 -14.90 9.02
C THR A 61 -9.31 -14.52 9.12
N ASN A 62 -9.88 -13.96 8.05
CA ASN A 62 -11.30 -13.62 7.96
C ASN A 62 -12.11 -14.83 7.50
N TYR A 63 -11.63 -15.52 6.47
CA TYR A 63 -12.29 -16.68 5.85
C TYR A 63 -11.32 -17.47 4.98
N GLY A 64 -11.78 -18.59 4.42
CA GLY A 64 -11.05 -19.37 3.44
C GLY A 64 -11.94 -20.39 2.74
N ILE A 65 -11.34 -21.37 2.07
CA ILE A 65 -12.12 -22.37 1.34
C ILE A 65 -12.85 -23.30 2.32
N GLY A 66 -14.18 -23.16 2.36
CA GLY A 66 -15.06 -23.99 3.19
C GLY A 66 -15.24 -23.50 4.64
N TRP A 67 -14.83 -22.28 4.98
CA TRP A 67 -15.05 -21.68 6.31
C TRP A 67 -15.13 -20.15 6.25
N ASP A 68 -15.79 -19.54 7.23
CA ASP A 68 -16.00 -18.09 7.32
C ASP A 68 -16.12 -17.66 8.80
N GLY A 69 -15.28 -16.72 9.23
CA GLY A 69 -15.38 -16.07 10.54
C GLY A 69 -14.84 -16.86 11.75
N GLU A 70 -14.29 -18.06 11.55
CA GLU A 70 -13.74 -18.89 12.64
C GLU A 70 -12.51 -18.23 13.29
N GLU A 71 -12.51 -18.12 14.62
CA GLU A 71 -11.43 -17.45 15.36
C GLU A 71 -10.09 -18.18 15.22
N GLY A 72 -9.06 -17.43 14.81
CA GLY A 72 -7.70 -17.95 14.67
C GLY A 72 -7.52 -18.96 13.53
N ARG A 73 -8.51 -19.18 12.67
CA ARG A 73 -8.36 -20.05 11.51
C ARG A 73 -7.68 -19.31 10.35
N SER A 74 -6.97 -20.07 9.53
CA SER A 74 -6.27 -19.62 8.32
C SER A 74 -6.01 -20.83 7.42
N ASP A 75 -6.23 -20.70 6.12
CA ASP A 75 -5.92 -21.78 5.16
C ASP A 75 -4.41 -22.05 5.11
N VAL A 76 -3.60 -20.97 5.08
CA VAL A 76 -2.13 -21.03 5.13
C VAL A 76 -1.67 -21.81 6.36
N LYS A 77 -2.15 -21.41 7.55
CA LYS A 77 -1.82 -22.09 8.80
C LYS A 77 -2.31 -23.52 8.85
N SER A 78 -3.43 -23.83 8.22
CA SER A 78 -3.93 -25.20 8.14
C SER A 78 -3.07 -26.10 7.26
N VAL A 79 -2.31 -25.53 6.32
CA VAL A 79 -1.39 -26.27 5.44
C VAL A 79 0.01 -26.40 6.06
N CYS A 80 0.64 -25.29 6.48
CA CYS A 80 2.03 -25.30 6.93
C CYS A 80 2.22 -25.24 8.46
N GLY A 81 1.16 -24.94 9.22
CA GLY A 81 1.21 -24.84 10.68
C GLY A 81 1.53 -23.43 11.22
N ASP A 82 1.80 -22.45 10.35
CA ASP A 82 2.12 -21.07 10.73
C ASP A 82 1.25 -20.04 9.97
N TYR A 83 1.06 -18.85 10.55
CA TYR A 83 0.40 -17.74 9.85
C TYR A 83 1.34 -17.10 8.83
N PRO A 84 0.82 -16.49 7.76
CA PRO A 84 1.64 -15.62 6.92
C PRO A 84 2.22 -14.47 7.75
N ALA A 85 3.46 -14.07 7.43
CA ALA A 85 4.11 -12.93 8.05
C ALA A 85 3.39 -11.61 7.74
N VAL A 86 2.71 -11.53 6.59
CA VAL A 86 1.89 -10.37 6.19
C VAL A 86 0.43 -10.81 5.99
N ILE A 87 -0.52 -10.09 6.57
CA ILE A 87 -1.94 -10.25 6.22
C ILE A 87 -2.43 -8.93 5.66
N SER A 88 -3.01 -8.96 4.46
CA SER A 88 -3.68 -7.78 3.90
C SER A 88 -5.19 -7.87 4.03
N PHE A 89 -5.84 -6.71 4.08
CA PHE A 89 -7.29 -6.56 4.17
C PHE A 89 -7.74 -5.42 3.26
N ASP A 90 -9.02 -5.39 2.88
CA ASP A 90 -9.57 -4.32 2.07
C ASP A 90 -10.57 -3.43 2.83
N LEU A 91 -10.49 -2.13 2.57
CA LEU A 91 -11.35 -1.11 3.19
C LEU A 91 -12.52 -0.67 2.31
N GLY A 92 -12.73 -1.26 1.13
CA GLY A 92 -13.83 -0.89 0.24
C GLY A 92 -15.17 -0.92 0.96
N HIS A 93 -16.02 0.07 0.70
CA HIS A 93 -17.29 0.39 1.38
C HIS A 93 -17.16 1.10 2.74
N ILE A 94 -15.96 1.23 3.34
CA ILE A 94 -15.81 2.00 4.58
C ILE A 94 -16.22 3.47 4.37
N GLU A 95 -16.00 3.98 3.16
CA GLU A 95 -16.33 5.32 2.73
C GLU A 95 -17.83 5.61 2.73
N LEU A 96 -18.66 4.56 2.65
CA LEU A 96 -20.11 4.66 2.71
C LEU A 96 -20.62 4.74 4.15
N GLY A 97 -19.77 4.39 5.13
CA GLY A 97 -20.19 4.20 6.52
C GLY A 97 -20.85 2.84 6.77
N ASP A 98 -20.61 1.88 5.88
CA ASP A 98 -21.10 0.51 6.03
C ASP A 98 -20.40 -0.20 7.19
N THR A 99 -21.02 -1.28 7.68
CA THR A 99 -20.46 -2.09 8.78
C THR A 99 -19.56 -3.23 8.27
N VAL A 100 -19.62 -3.53 6.98
CA VAL A 100 -18.87 -4.59 6.30
C VAL A 100 -18.16 -4.04 5.06
N SER A 101 -17.04 -4.66 4.69
CA SER A 101 -16.29 -4.36 3.47
C SER A 101 -17.02 -4.83 2.21
N LEU A 102 -16.47 -4.52 1.03
CA LEU A 102 -16.96 -5.00 -0.26
C LEU A 102 -17.06 -6.53 -0.37
N ASP A 103 -16.19 -7.27 0.34
CA ASP A 103 -16.20 -8.73 0.40
C ASP A 103 -17.09 -9.27 1.53
N ASN A 104 -17.93 -8.43 2.14
CA ASN A 104 -18.82 -8.74 3.27
C ASN A 104 -18.08 -9.13 4.57
N VAL A 105 -16.89 -8.59 4.82
CA VAL A 105 -16.18 -8.78 6.09
C VAL A 105 -16.51 -7.63 7.04
N PRO A 106 -17.00 -7.88 8.26
CA PRO A 106 -17.21 -6.81 9.24
C PRO A 106 -15.94 -6.02 9.53
N PHE A 107 -15.99 -4.68 9.47
CA PHE A 107 -14.84 -3.83 9.83
C PHE A 107 -14.39 -4.04 11.29
N SER A 108 -15.29 -4.47 12.18
CA SER A 108 -14.94 -4.91 13.53
C SER A 108 -14.04 -6.13 13.55
N LYS A 109 -14.29 -7.11 12.67
CA LYS A 109 -13.48 -8.31 12.50
C LYS A 109 -12.13 -7.98 11.86
N ILE A 110 -12.11 -7.15 10.80
CA ILE A 110 -10.85 -6.65 10.20
C ILE A 110 -9.97 -5.99 11.27
N ARG A 111 -10.54 -5.10 12.10
CA ARG A 111 -9.82 -4.49 13.23
C ARG A 111 -9.25 -5.55 14.18
N GLN A 112 -10.08 -6.52 14.60
CA GLN A 112 -9.66 -7.58 15.51
C GLN A 112 -8.50 -8.41 14.93
N GLU A 113 -8.54 -8.75 13.64
CA GLU A 113 -7.49 -9.53 13.00
C GLU A 113 -6.19 -8.74 12.81
N ILE A 114 -6.26 -7.43 12.53
CA ILE A 114 -5.08 -6.57 12.52
C ILE A 114 -4.41 -6.52 13.90
N LEU A 115 -5.19 -6.35 14.98
CA LEU A 115 -4.64 -6.37 16.34
C LEU A 115 -4.04 -7.74 16.70
N SER A 116 -4.67 -8.82 16.24
CA SER A 116 -4.19 -10.19 16.45
C SER A 116 -2.91 -10.48 15.67
N GLN A 117 -2.78 -9.95 14.45
CA GLN A 117 -1.59 -10.05 13.62
C GLN A 117 -0.43 -9.25 14.22
N TYR A 118 -0.69 -8.03 14.69
CA TYR A 118 0.28 -7.22 15.43
C TYR A 118 0.78 -7.96 16.68
N LYS A 119 -0.13 -8.55 17.47
CA LYS A 119 0.21 -9.29 18.70
C LYS A 119 1.13 -10.49 18.44
N ARG A 120 1.01 -11.15 17.29
CA ARG A 120 1.92 -12.25 16.89
C ARG A 120 3.18 -11.76 16.17
N GLY A 121 3.35 -10.45 16.00
CA GLY A 121 4.53 -9.82 15.42
C GLY A 121 4.51 -9.67 13.89
N GLY A 122 3.47 -10.16 13.22
CA GLY A 122 3.34 -10.03 11.77
C GLY A 122 2.84 -8.64 11.34
N MET A 123 3.02 -8.33 10.06
CA MET A 123 2.61 -7.06 9.45
C MET A 123 1.18 -7.11 8.92
N SER A 124 0.46 -5.99 9.01
CA SER A 124 -0.83 -5.81 8.33
C SER A 124 -0.72 -4.78 7.20
N SER A 125 -1.34 -5.09 6.06
CA SER A 125 -1.46 -4.18 4.92
C SER A 125 -2.93 -3.91 4.60
N LEU A 126 -3.24 -2.73 4.08
CA LEU A 126 -4.60 -2.28 3.77
C LEU A 126 -4.67 -1.81 2.33
N SER A 127 -5.54 -2.41 1.52
CA SER A 127 -5.97 -1.89 0.23
C SER A 127 -7.33 -1.19 0.35
N TRP A 128 -7.77 -0.51 -0.71
CA TRP A 128 -9.03 0.22 -0.69
C TRP A 128 -9.71 0.22 -2.06
N HIS A 129 -10.60 -0.74 -2.28
CA HIS A 129 -11.49 -0.81 -3.43
C HIS A 129 -12.77 -0.03 -3.16
N LEU A 130 -12.64 1.30 -3.14
CA LEU A 130 -13.74 2.23 -2.89
C LEU A 130 -14.69 2.39 -4.08
N ARG A 131 -15.93 2.80 -3.80
CA ARG A 131 -16.92 3.18 -4.80
C ARG A 131 -16.44 4.33 -5.70
N ASN A 132 -17.02 4.46 -6.87
CA ASN A 132 -16.87 5.63 -7.73
C ASN A 132 -17.69 6.81 -7.14
N PRO A 133 -17.05 7.92 -6.72
CA PRO A 133 -17.73 9.03 -6.06
C PRO A 133 -18.64 9.84 -7.00
N LEU A 134 -18.39 9.79 -8.31
CA LEU A 134 -19.15 10.54 -9.31
C LEU A 134 -20.37 9.76 -9.79
N THR A 135 -20.18 8.50 -10.20
CA THR A 135 -21.27 7.68 -10.78
C THR A 135 -22.07 6.93 -9.71
N GLY A 136 -21.47 6.70 -8.54
CA GLY A 136 -22.01 5.82 -7.51
C GLY A 136 -21.75 4.33 -7.76
N GLY A 137 -21.07 3.95 -8.85
CA GLY A 137 -20.64 2.58 -9.17
C GLY A 137 -19.52 2.06 -8.25
N ASP A 138 -19.02 0.84 -8.50
CA ASP A 138 -17.88 0.28 -7.77
C ASP A 138 -16.53 0.83 -8.29
N SER A 139 -15.41 0.29 -7.81
CA SER A 139 -14.08 0.69 -8.29
C SER A 139 -13.89 0.46 -9.79
N TRP A 140 -14.57 -0.54 -10.35
CA TRP A 140 -14.49 -0.95 -11.75
C TRP A 140 -15.43 -0.18 -12.68
N ASP A 141 -16.27 0.70 -12.12
CA ASP A 141 -17.07 1.61 -12.92
C ASP A 141 -16.18 2.71 -13.54
N VAL A 142 -15.67 2.39 -14.73
CA VAL A 142 -14.84 3.26 -15.58
C VAL A 142 -15.64 3.97 -16.67
N SER A 143 -16.96 4.11 -16.48
CA SER A 143 -17.85 4.71 -17.48
C SER A 143 -17.64 6.22 -17.68
N ASP A 144 -17.00 6.90 -16.73
CA ASP A 144 -16.68 8.33 -16.79
C ASP A 144 -15.18 8.56 -16.50
N THR A 145 -14.49 9.28 -17.40
CA THR A 145 -13.05 9.56 -17.30
C THR A 145 -12.71 10.83 -16.53
N THR A 146 -13.72 11.47 -15.90
CA THR A 146 -13.56 12.72 -15.14
C THR A 146 -13.66 12.53 -13.63
N VAL A 147 -13.75 11.28 -13.16
CA VAL A 147 -13.95 10.93 -11.75
C VAL A 147 -12.84 11.49 -10.87
N VAL A 148 -11.56 11.26 -11.21
CA VAL A 148 -10.42 11.79 -10.45
C VAL A 148 -10.46 13.32 -10.41
N LYS A 149 -10.66 13.96 -11.56
CA LYS A 149 -10.80 15.43 -11.64
C LYS A 149 -11.94 15.95 -10.74
N SER A 150 -13.03 15.19 -10.61
CA SER A 150 -14.17 15.58 -9.79
C SER A 150 -13.88 15.57 -8.28
N VAL A 151 -12.90 14.79 -7.81
CA VAL A 151 -12.57 14.69 -6.37
C VAL A 151 -11.41 15.58 -5.94
N LEU A 152 -10.57 16.04 -6.88
CA LEU A 152 -9.48 16.98 -6.60
C LEU A 152 -10.03 18.36 -6.17
N PRO A 153 -9.20 19.20 -5.53
CA PRO A 153 -9.62 20.54 -5.10
C PRO A 153 -10.29 21.35 -6.22
N GLY A 154 -11.48 21.87 -5.94
CA GLY A 154 -12.32 22.57 -6.92
C GLY A 154 -13.25 21.68 -7.76
N GLY A 155 -13.13 20.35 -7.62
CA GLY A 155 -14.03 19.38 -8.24
C GLY A 155 -15.37 19.25 -7.51
N SER A 156 -16.41 18.77 -8.21
CA SER A 156 -17.78 18.68 -7.69
C SER A 156 -17.99 17.65 -6.58
N ASN A 157 -17.11 16.65 -6.48
CA ASN A 157 -17.15 15.59 -5.47
C ASN A 157 -16.06 15.76 -4.40
N HIS A 158 -15.33 16.88 -4.38
CA HIS A 158 -14.19 17.09 -3.48
C HIS A 158 -14.58 16.89 -2.00
N GLU A 159 -15.59 17.59 -1.50
CA GLU A 159 -16.02 17.49 -0.08
C GLU A 159 -16.52 16.08 0.29
N LYS A 160 -17.27 15.43 -0.61
CA LYS A 160 -17.68 14.04 -0.44
C LYS A 160 -16.47 13.13 -0.29
N PHE A 161 -15.49 13.31 -1.16
CA PHE A 161 -14.29 12.49 -1.20
C PHE A 161 -13.35 12.73 -0.02
N THR A 162 -13.18 13.98 0.44
CA THR A 162 -12.40 14.23 1.66
C THR A 162 -13.03 13.53 2.87
N GLY A 163 -14.37 13.58 2.99
CA GLY A 163 -15.10 12.82 4.00
C GLY A 163 -14.93 11.29 3.88
N TRP A 164 -14.73 10.76 2.67
CA TRP A 164 -14.41 9.35 2.45
C TRP A 164 -13.02 8.99 2.96
N VAL A 165 -12.01 9.79 2.64
CA VAL A 165 -10.65 9.60 3.16
C VAL A 165 -10.63 9.72 4.69
N SER A 166 -11.38 10.66 5.28
CA SER A 166 -11.46 10.78 6.75
C SER A 166 -12.08 9.57 7.45
N LYS A 167 -12.94 8.78 6.77
CA LYS A 167 -13.42 7.50 7.33
C LYS A 167 -12.31 6.44 7.34
N VAL A 168 -11.44 6.42 6.34
CA VAL A 168 -10.21 5.62 6.37
C VAL A 168 -9.30 6.09 7.50
N SER A 169 -9.08 7.40 7.65
CA SER A 169 -8.32 7.97 8.77
C SER A 169 -8.84 7.49 10.12
N ALA A 170 -10.16 7.58 10.33
CA ALA A 170 -10.81 7.15 11.56
C ALA A 170 -10.61 5.65 11.83
N PHE A 171 -10.68 4.81 10.79
CA PHE A 171 -10.42 3.38 10.93
C PHE A 171 -8.97 3.10 11.33
N ILE A 172 -7.99 3.65 10.62
CA ILE A 172 -6.57 3.44 10.91
C ILE A 172 -6.22 3.96 12.31
N ASN A 173 -6.75 5.12 12.71
CA ASN A 173 -6.57 5.65 14.07
C ASN A 173 -7.23 4.78 15.15
N SER A 174 -8.26 3.99 14.82
CA SER A 174 -8.92 3.07 15.75
C SER A 174 -8.12 1.79 16.01
N LEU A 175 -7.06 1.53 15.24
CA LEU A 175 -6.19 0.37 15.41
C LEU A 175 -5.25 0.63 16.59
N GLN A 176 -5.72 0.34 17.80
CA GLN A 176 -4.97 0.55 19.02
C GLN A 176 -4.96 -0.71 19.89
N THR A 177 -3.83 -0.97 20.54
CA THR A 177 -3.75 -1.97 21.61
C THR A 177 -4.56 -1.52 22.82
N GLU A 178 -4.75 -2.42 23.79
CA GLU A 178 -5.40 -2.09 25.08
C GLU A 178 -4.68 -0.95 25.83
N ASP A 179 -3.36 -0.82 25.64
CA ASP A 179 -2.53 0.23 26.24
C ASP A 179 -2.52 1.55 25.42
N GLY A 180 -3.32 1.63 24.35
CA GLY A 180 -3.43 2.82 23.50
C GLY A 180 -2.30 2.99 22.48
N VAL A 181 -1.45 1.96 22.27
CA VAL A 181 -0.42 1.99 21.22
C VAL A 181 -1.10 1.83 19.87
N LYS A 182 -0.93 2.80 18.97
CA LYS A 182 -1.43 2.69 17.60
C LYS A 182 -0.65 1.63 16.82
N VAL A 183 -1.37 0.67 16.27
CA VAL A 183 -0.80 -0.46 15.52
C VAL A 183 -0.38 0.01 14.11
N PRO A 184 0.87 -0.21 13.70
CA PRO A 184 1.34 0.16 12.36
C PRO A 184 0.68 -0.67 11.26
N VAL A 185 0.30 -0.02 10.17
CA VAL A 185 -0.22 -0.67 8.95
C VAL A 185 0.50 -0.15 7.70
N LEU A 186 0.59 -0.98 6.67
CA LEU A 186 1.00 -0.55 5.34
C LEU A 186 -0.25 -0.24 4.50
N PHE A 187 -0.55 1.03 4.27
CA PHE A 187 -1.66 1.45 3.43
C PHE A 187 -1.23 1.55 1.97
N ARG A 188 -1.97 0.87 1.08
CA ARG A 188 -1.69 0.76 -0.36
C ARG A 188 -2.91 1.23 -1.17
N PRO A 189 -3.21 2.54 -1.18
CA PRO A 189 -4.29 3.09 -1.98
C PRO A 189 -3.89 3.22 -3.45
N TRP A 190 -4.88 3.40 -4.33
CA TRP A 190 -4.66 3.76 -5.73
C TRP A 190 -3.77 2.77 -6.50
N HIS A 191 -3.85 1.49 -6.15
CA HIS A 191 -3.09 0.40 -6.75
C HIS A 191 -3.48 0.15 -8.22
N GLU A 192 -2.62 -0.53 -8.95
CA GLU A 192 -2.80 -0.93 -10.36
C GLU A 192 -3.18 0.21 -11.32
N HIS A 193 -2.77 1.43 -10.99
CA HIS A 193 -3.15 2.64 -11.72
C HIS A 193 -2.56 2.73 -13.14
N THR A 194 -1.60 1.87 -13.50
CA THR A 194 -1.10 1.69 -14.87
C THR A 194 -2.06 0.88 -15.73
N GLY A 195 -2.93 0.09 -15.11
CA GLY A 195 -4.11 -0.48 -15.74
C GLY A 195 -5.20 0.57 -16.00
N SER A 196 -6.32 0.15 -16.58
CA SER A 196 -7.48 1.03 -16.82
C SER A 196 -8.81 0.35 -16.47
N TRP A 197 -8.77 -0.57 -15.52
CA TRP A 197 -9.94 -1.24 -14.97
C TRP A 197 -10.49 -0.56 -13.71
N PHE A 198 -9.76 0.40 -13.13
CA PHE A 198 -10.24 1.25 -12.04
C PHE A 198 -10.46 2.68 -12.48
N TRP A 199 -11.37 3.40 -11.83
CA TRP A 199 -11.68 4.80 -12.17
C TRP A 199 -10.50 5.77 -11.92
N TRP A 200 -9.44 5.34 -11.24
CA TRP A 200 -8.17 6.08 -11.09
C TRP A 200 -7.05 5.59 -12.04
N GLY A 201 -7.36 4.70 -12.97
CA GLY A 201 -6.39 4.10 -13.89
C GLY A 201 -5.86 5.05 -14.97
N GLU A 202 -4.94 4.55 -15.78
CA GLU A 202 -4.12 5.31 -16.72
C GLU A 202 -4.95 6.13 -17.71
N LYS A 203 -6.01 5.54 -18.26
CA LYS A 203 -6.91 6.21 -19.23
C LYS A 203 -7.98 7.09 -18.57
N LEU A 204 -8.04 7.10 -17.24
CA LEU A 204 -9.12 7.71 -16.46
C LEU A 204 -8.67 8.98 -15.71
N CYS A 205 -7.38 9.31 -15.76
CA CYS A 205 -6.83 10.57 -15.24
C CYS A 205 -5.45 10.87 -15.81
N THR A 206 -5.01 12.13 -15.77
CA THR A 206 -3.63 12.49 -16.13
C THR A 206 -2.63 12.09 -15.04
N PRO A 207 -1.32 12.00 -15.35
CA PRO A 207 -0.31 11.76 -14.33
C PRO A 207 -0.32 12.78 -13.18
N GLU A 208 -0.58 14.05 -13.49
CA GLU A 208 -0.67 15.13 -12.50
C GLU A 208 -1.89 14.98 -11.60
N GLU A 209 -3.04 14.59 -12.17
CA GLU A 209 -4.26 14.32 -11.41
C GLU A 209 -4.07 13.13 -10.46
N TYR A 210 -3.42 12.06 -10.91
CA TYR A 210 -3.11 10.90 -10.07
C TYR A 210 -2.15 11.28 -8.92
N LYS A 211 -1.08 12.04 -9.20
CA LYS A 211 -0.16 12.50 -8.15
C LYS A 211 -0.86 13.41 -7.14
N ALA A 212 -1.74 14.29 -7.62
CA ALA A 212 -2.54 15.16 -6.76
C ALA A 212 -3.53 14.36 -5.88
N LEU A 213 -4.12 13.29 -6.42
CA LEU A 213 -4.99 12.39 -5.66
C LEU A 213 -4.22 11.70 -4.53
N TRP A 214 -3.01 11.22 -4.82
CA TRP A 214 -2.10 10.62 -3.84
C TRP A 214 -1.74 11.59 -2.72
N GLN A 215 -1.25 12.79 -3.08
CA GLN A 215 -0.87 13.84 -2.14
C GLN A 215 -2.05 14.22 -1.23
N MET A 216 -3.22 14.50 -1.82
CA MET A 216 -4.42 14.87 -1.08
C MET A 216 -4.85 13.76 -0.09
N THR A 217 -4.73 12.49 -0.49
CA THR A 217 -5.05 11.36 0.39
C THR A 217 -4.15 11.35 1.63
N VAL A 218 -2.84 11.49 1.44
CA VAL A 218 -1.86 11.49 2.54
C VAL A 218 -2.00 12.72 3.42
N ASP A 219 -2.24 13.89 2.83
CA ASP A 219 -2.43 15.13 3.57
C ASP A 219 -3.62 15.01 4.53
N ILE A 220 -4.77 14.51 4.06
CA ILE A 220 -5.95 14.29 4.91
C ILE A 220 -5.65 13.28 6.02
N LEU A 221 -4.99 12.15 5.71
CA LEU A 221 -4.61 11.16 6.72
C LEU A 221 -3.73 11.78 7.81
N ARG A 222 -2.70 12.55 7.42
CA ARG A 222 -1.78 13.23 8.35
C ARG A 222 -2.50 14.31 9.17
N GLU A 223 -3.37 15.11 8.54
CA GLU A 223 -4.19 16.14 9.19
C GLU A 223 -5.18 15.53 10.20
N ASP A 224 -5.74 14.37 9.89
CA ASP A 224 -6.59 13.56 10.77
C ASP A 224 -5.78 12.81 11.86
N GLY A 225 -4.47 13.05 11.95
CA GLY A 225 -3.60 12.51 12.98
C GLY A 225 -3.21 11.04 12.80
N VAL A 226 -3.33 10.51 11.58
CA VAL A 226 -2.81 9.18 11.24
C VAL A 226 -1.29 9.24 11.20
N ASN A 227 -0.67 8.69 12.24
CA ASN A 227 0.78 8.57 12.40
C ASN A 227 1.24 7.10 12.51
N ASN A 228 0.34 6.16 12.24
CA ASN A 228 0.58 4.72 12.27
C ASN A 228 0.43 4.05 10.90
N ALA A 229 0.54 4.80 9.81
CA ALA A 229 0.49 4.27 8.44
C ALA A 229 1.83 4.50 7.72
N LEU A 230 2.33 3.45 7.07
CA LEU A 230 3.29 3.53 5.98
C LEU A 230 2.55 3.43 4.64
N TYR A 231 3.21 3.82 3.56
CA TYR A 231 2.59 3.99 2.25
C TYR A 231 3.25 3.13 1.18
N ALA A 232 2.47 2.28 0.51
CA ALA A 232 2.93 1.48 -0.64
C ALA A 232 2.39 2.01 -1.97
N TYR A 233 3.27 2.16 -2.96
CA TYR A 233 2.93 2.47 -4.35
C TYR A 233 3.07 1.21 -5.19
N SER A 234 1.99 0.77 -5.84
CA SER A 234 1.92 -0.51 -6.56
C SER A 234 1.23 -0.37 -7.92
N PRO A 235 1.94 0.03 -8.99
CA PRO A 235 1.44 -0.18 -10.35
C PRO A 235 1.26 -1.68 -10.65
N GLY A 236 0.61 -1.99 -11.76
CA GLY A 236 0.66 -3.33 -12.33
C GLY A 236 2.02 -3.63 -12.98
N SER A 237 2.06 -4.70 -13.78
CA SER A 237 3.27 -5.11 -14.52
C SER A 237 3.41 -4.52 -15.93
N GLU A 238 2.56 -3.54 -16.29
CA GLU A 238 2.61 -2.85 -17.59
C GLU A 238 3.90 -2.07 -17.85
N PRO A 239 4.51 -1.36 -16.86
CA PRO A 239 5.74 -0.61 -17.10
C PRO A 239 6.87 -1.46 -17.69
N GLN A 240 7.57 -0.92 -18.69
CA GLN A 240 8.70 -1.60 -19.35
C GLN A 240 10.07 -1.13 -18.84
N ASP A 241 10.10 -0.01 -18.12
CA ASP A 241 11.31 0.61 -17.61
C ASP A 241 11.00 1.48 -16.37
N THR A 242 12.04 2.01 -15.72
CA THR A 242 11.90 2.86 -14.53
C THR A 242 11.20 4.18 -14.82
N VAL A 243 11.28 4.70 -16.06
CA VAL A 243 10.63 5.97 -16.44
C VAL A 243 9.11 5.79 -16.48
N GLN A 244 8.65 4.69 -17.09
CA GLN A 244 7.23 4.36 -17.13
C GLN A 244 6.68 4.07 -15.74
N TYR A 245 7.41 3.32 -14.92
CA TYR A 245 7.00 3.03 -13.53
C TYR A 245 6.84 4.33 -12.71
N LEU A 246 7.79 5.27 -12.86
CA LEU A 246 7.81 6.53 -12.11
C LEU A 246 6.94 7.64 -12.73
N ASN A 247 6.32 7.42 -13.89
CA ASN A 247 5.54 8.43 -14.59
C ASN A 247 4.47 9.08 -13.70
N ARG A 248 3.82 8.26 -12.86
CA ARG A 248 2.76 8.64 -11.93
C ARG A 248 3.18 8.58 -10.45
N TYR A 249 4.47 8.38 -10.17
CA TYR A 249 5.00 8.31 -8.81
C TYR A 249 4.85 9.66 -8.10
N PRO A 250 4.25 9.69 -6.89
CA PRO A 250 3.91 10.95 -6.21
C PRO A 250 5.10 11.58 -5.45
N GLY A 251 6.22 10.84 -5.29
CA GLY A 251 7.46 11.34 -4.71
C GLY A 251 7.88 10.61 -3.43
N ASP A 252 9.16 10.73 -3.08
CA ASP A 252 9.77 9.96 -1.99
C ASP A 252 9.25 10.32 -0.60
N GLU A 253 8.68 11.51 -0.42
CA GLU A 253 8.11 11.97 0.87
C GLU A 253 6.73 11.35 1.19
N LEU A 254 6.11 10.69 0.19
CA LEU A 254 4.79 10.10 0.29
C LEU A 254 4.79 8.58 0.24
N VAL A 255 5.89 7.95 -0.21
CA VAL A 255 5.95 6.51 -0.44
C VAL A 255 7.08 5.90 0.39
N ASP A 256 6.75 4.86 1.16
CA ASP A 256 7.69 4.10 1.98
C ASP A 256 8.12 2.79 1.30
N VAL A 257 7.20 2.18 0.53
CA VAL A 257 7.40 0.88 -0.14
C VAL A 257 7.12 1.00 -1.64
N ILE A 258 8.07 0.54 -2.45
CA ILE A 258 7.96 0.44 -3.92
C ILE A 258 7.51 -0.99 -4.24
N GLY A 259 6.28 -1.16 -4.74
CA GLY A 259 5.71 -2.46 -5.04
C GLY A 259 5.23 -2.57 -6.48
N PHE A 260 4.74 -3.75 -6.85
CA PHE A 260 3.95 -3.92 -8.05
C PHE A 260 3.05 -5.14 -7.91
N ASP A 261 2.00 -5.18 -8.74
CA ASP A 261 1.00 -6.23 -8.76
C ASP A 261 1.11 -6.99 -10.09
N THR A 262 1.13 -8.33 -10.03
CA THR A 262 1.17 -9.17 -11.24
C THR A 262 0.64 -10.58 -10.99
N TYR A 263 -0.13 -11.14 -11.93
CA TYR A 263 -0.77 -12.44 -11.77
C TYR A 263 -0.43 -13.40 -12.91
N GLN A 264 -0.38 -14.69 -12.60
CA GLN A 264 -0.12 -15.72 -13.58
C GLN A 264 -1.40 -16.10 -14.33
N PHE A 265 -1.42 -15.82 -15.63
CA PHE A 265 -2.38 -16.38 -16.59
C PHE A 265 -1.72 -17.40 -17.51
N ASP A 266 -0.47 -17.13 -17.87
CA ASP A 266 0.44 -18.00 -18.62
C ASP A 266 1.80 -18.02 -17.90
N ARG A 267 2.41 -19.19 -17.75
CA ARG A 267 3.59 -19.37 -16.89
C ARG A 267 4.82 -18.64 -17.41
N ASP A 268 5.12 -18.76 -18.70
CA ASP A 268 6.33 -18.17 -19.28
C ASP A 268 6.21 -16.63 -19.31
N SER A 269 5.03 -16.13 -19.69
CA SER A 269 4.73 -14.70 -19.68
C SER A 269 4.77 -14.13 -18.25
N TYR A 270 4.27 -14.88 -17.27
CA TYR A 270 4.32 -14.50 -15.86
C TYR A 270 5.76 -14.40 -15.35
N ILE A 271 6.59 -15.42 -15.57
CA ILE A 271 8.00 -15.41 -15.16
C ILE A 271 8.74 -14.21 -15.79
N ALA A 272 8.54 -13.97 -17.09
CA ALA A 272 9.16 -12.85 -17.79
C ALA A 272 8.72 -11.48 -17.21
N ASN A 273 7.43 -11.31 -16.95
CA ASN A 273 6.91 -10.08 -16.33
C ASN A 273 7.39 -9.90 -14.89
N LEU A 274 7.44 -10.98 -14.11
CA LEU A 274 7.91 -10.99 -12.73
C LEU A 274 9.39 -10.57 -12.66
N GLU A 275 10.26 -11.16 -13.48
CA GLU A 275 11.68 -10.79 -13.57
C GLU A 275 11.88 -9.33 -14.02
N LYS A 276 11.16 -8.89 -15.05
CA LYS A 276 11.22 -7.52 -15.56
C LYS A 276 10.81 -6.51 -14.49
N SER A 277 9.65 -6.71 -13.87
CA SER A 277 9.13 -5.79 -12.84
C SER A 277 10.03 -5.75 -11.62
N LEU A 278 10.54 -6.90 -11.16
CA LEU A 278 11.51 -6.97 -10.06
C LEU A 278 12.80 -6.20 -10.38
N ALA A 279 13.34 -6.33 -11.59
CA ALA A 279 14.51 -5.55 -12.01
C ALA A 279 14.24 -4.04 -12.02
N ILE A 280 13.05 -3.61 -12.45
CA ILE A 280 12.63 -2.21 -12.42
C ILE A 280 12.57 -1.70 -10.97
N ILE A 281 11.84 -2.38 -10.08
CA ILE A 281 11.68 -1.90 -8.70
C ILE A 281 12.97 -2.01 -7.89
N ASP A 282 13.85 -2.99 -8.16
CA ASP A 282 15.17 -3.07 -7.51
C ASP A 282 16.07 -1.87 -7.87
N SER A 283 16.07 -1.45 -9.14
CA SER A 283 16.76 -0.24 -9.58
C SER A 283 16.22 1.02 -8.88
N ILE A 284 14.89 1.13 -8.79
CA ILE A 284 14.22 2.26 -8.13
C ILE A 284 14.48 2.25 -6.63
N GLY A 285 14.33 1.11 -5.96
CA GLY A 285 14.55 0.95 -4.53
C GLY A 285 15.96 1.39 -4.11
N LYS A 286 16.97 1.02 -4.91
CA LYS A 286 18.37 1.48 -4.71
C LYS A 286 18.52 2.98 -4.90
N THR A 287 17.92 3.54 -5.95
CA THR A 287 18.05 4.96 -6.31
C THR A 287 17.33 5.88 -5.32
N HIS A 288 16.15 5.45 -4.85
CA HIS A 288 15.27 6.22 -3.97
C HIS A 288 15.39 5.83 -2.48
N ASN A 289 16.29 4.88 -2.14
CA ASN A 289 16.48 4.35 -0.80
C ASN A 289 15.18 3.82 -0.15
N LYS A 290 14.40 3.07 -0.95
CA LYS A 290 13.13 2.47 -0.56
C LYS A 290 13.23 0.95 -0.50
N VAL A 291 12.43 0.35 0.36
CA VAL A 291 12.24 -1.10 0.34
C VAL A 291 11.31 -1.48 -0.81
N ILE A 292 11.46 -2.70 -1.30
CA ILE A 292 10.76 -3.17 -2.48
C ILE A 292 9.93 -4.41 -2.16
N ALA A 293 8.77 -4.60 -2.80
CA ALA A 293 7.89 -5.73 -2.51
C ALA A 293 7.12 -6.20 -3.76
N ILE A 294 6.61 -7.43 -3.71
CA ILE A 294 5.53 -7.85 -4.60
C ILE A 294 4.24 -7.70 -3.79
N THR A 295 3.49 -6.64 -4.07
CA THR A 295 2.34 -6.22 -3.29
C THR A 295 1.11 -7.10 -3.53
N GLU A 296 1.01 -7.68 -4.72
CA GLU A 296 0.07 -8.75 -5.06
C GLU A 296 0.66 -9.67 -6.14
N THR A 297 0.44 -10.98 -5.97
CA THR A 297 0.65 -11.97 -7.02
C THR A 297 -0.19 -13.22 -6.83
N GLY A 298 -0.05 -14.20 -7.71
CA GLY A 298 -0.68 -15.50 -7.54
C GLY A 298 -1.04 -16.19 -8.84
N TYR A 299 -1.42 -17.46 -8.72
CA TYR A 299 -2.02 -18.24 -9.78
C TYR A 299 -3.38 -18.77 -9.33
N GLU A 300 -4.48 -18.25 -9.90
CA GLU A 300 -5.84 -18.59 -9.47
C GLU A 300 -6.06 -20.10 -9.51
N GLY A 301 -6.48 -20.67 -8.38
CA GLY A 301 -6.74 -22.10 -8.21
C GLY A 301 -5.48 -22.98 -8.06
N ILE A 302 -4.30 -22.42 -8.34
CA ILE A 302 -2.97 -23.04 -8.20
C ILE A 302 -2.96 -24.47 -8.78
N SER A 303 -3.36 -24.59 -10.06
CA SER A 303 -3.52 -25.90 -10.70
C SER A 303 -2.18 -26.63 -10.95
N ASP A 304 -1.06 -25.89 -10.92
CA ASP A 304 0.28 -26.43 -10.91
C ASP A 304 0.68 -26.85 -9.49
N SER A 305 0.85 -28.15 -9.28
CA SER A 305 1.25 -28.71 -7.98
C SER A 305 2.64 -28.28 -7.50
N LYS A 306 3.46 -27.68 -8.38
CA LYS A 306 4.84 -27.23 -8.12
C LYS A 306 5.03 -25.72 -8.25
N TRP A 307 3.92 -24.98 -8.25
CA TRP A 307 3.93 -23.54 -8.51
C TRP A 307 4.83 -22.76 -7.55
N TRP A 308 4.85 -23.12 -6.26
CA TRP A 308 5.56 -22.36 -5.24
C TRP A 308 7.07 -22.49 -5.39
N THR A 309 7.57 -23.71 -5.51
CA THR A 309 9.03 -23.97 -5.53
C THR A 309 9.64 -23.94 -6.94
N GLU A 310 8.86 -24.18 -8.00
CA GLU A 310 9.37 -24.23 -9.38
C GLU A 310 8.97 -23.02 -10.23
N THR A 311 8.07 -22.15 -9.76
CA THR A 311 7.65 -20.95 -10.51
C THR A 311 7.90 -19.67 -9.73
N LEU A 312 7.31 -19.52 -8.53
CA LEU A 312 7.41 -18.28 -7.76
C LEU A 312 8.80 -18.10 -7.12
N LEU A 313 9.21 -19.04 -6.26
CA LEU A 313 10.42 -18.93 -5.45
C LEU A 313 11.69 -18.67 -6.28
N PRO A 314 11.97 -19.40 -7.38
CA PRO A 314 13.21 -19.23 -8.15
C PRO A 314 13.39 -17.84 -8.76
N VAL A 315 12.29 -17.09 -8.92
CA VAL A 315 12.35 -15.73 -9.44
C VAL A 315 12.53 -14.73 -8.30
N ILE A 316 11.68 -14.81 -7.27
CA ILE A 316 11.65 -13.79 -6.21
C ILE A 316 12.91 -13.83 -5.33
N GLU A 317 13.54 -15.00 -5.18
CA GLU A 317 14.72 -15.17 -4.33
C GLU A 317 15.98 -14.45 -4.85
N LYS A 318 15.94 -13.95 -6.09
CA LYS A 318 17.03 -13.21 -6.74
C LYS A 318 17.07 -11.74 -6.33
N TYR A 319 16.01 -11.23 -5.69
CA TYR A 319 15.82 -9.81 -5.42
C TYR A 319 15.60 -9.54 -3.92
N PRO A 320 16.00 -8.36 -3.42
CA PRO A 320 15.89 -8.02 -2.00
C PRO A 320 14.47 -7.55 -1.62
N ILE A 321 13.44 -8.28 -2.04
CA ILE A 321 12.06 -7.94 -1.69
C ILE A 321 11.79 -8.23 -0.21
N VAL A 322 11.05 -7.34 0.45
CA VAL A 322 10.73 -7.47 1.88
C VAL A 322 9.52 -8.38 2.12
N TYR A 323 8.61 -8.48 1.15
CA TYR A 323 7.51 -9.43 1.17
C TYR A 323 6.98 -9.74 -0.24
N VAL A 324 6.29 -10.86 -0.33
CA VAL A 324 5.43 -11.26 -1.46
C VAL A 324 4.06 -11.63 -0.92
N LEU A 325 2.99 -11.09 -1.50
CA LEU A 325 1.63 -11.33 -1.03
C LEU A 325 0.76 -11.96 -2.11
N VAL A 326 0.06 -13.03 -1.77
CA VAL A 326 -0.96 -13.63 -2.65
C VAL A 326 -2.37 -13.19 -2.27
N TRP A 327 -3.27 -13.17 -3.26
CA TRP A 327 -4.66 -12.74 -3.07
C TRP A 327 -5.51 -13.75 -2.30
N ARG A 328 -6.76 -13.39 -2.01
CA ARG A 328 -7.64 -14.06 -1.05
C ARG A 328 -8.07 -15.46 -1.48
N ASN A 329 -8.48 -16.27 -0.50
CA ASN A 329 -9.20 -17.52 -0.71
C ASN A 329 -10.71 -17.30 -0.55
N ALA A 330 -11.44 -17.08 -1.64
CA ALA A 330 -12.84 -16.68 -1.61
C ALA A 330 -13.80 -17.79 -1.13
N ARG A 331 -14.40 -17.63 0.05
CA ARG A 331 -15.40 -18.60 0.54
C ARG A 331 -16.63 -18.70 -0.36
N GLU A 332 -16.99 -17.60 -1.00
CA GLU A 332 -18.18 -17.48 -1.86
C GLU A 332 -17.93 -17.96 -3.30
N ARG A 333 -16.67 -18.14 -3.69
CA ARG A 333 -16.27 -18.62 -5.02
C ARG A 333 -15.07 -19.57 -4.88
N VAL A 334 -15.36 -20.85 -4.66
CA VAL A 334 -14.35 -21.89 -4.33
C VAL A 334 -13.26 -22.14 -5.37
N THR A 335 -13.35 -21.54 -6.56
CA THR A 335 -12.29 -21.57 -7.58
C THR A 335 -11.35 -20.36 -7.53
N HIS A 336 -11.72 -19.30 -6.79
CA HIS A 336 -10.98 -18.06 -6.69
C HIS A 336 -10.16 -18.06 -5.39
N PHE A 337 -8.98 -18.66 -5.45
CA PHE A 337 -8.06 -18.77 -4.34
C PHE A 337 -6.61 -18.74 -4.81
N TYR A 338 -5.70 -18.26 -3.97
CA TYR A 338 -4.28 -18.07 -4.33
C TYR A 338 -3.30 -18.56 -3.25
N ALA A 339 -3.79 -18.95 -2.07
CA ALA A 339 -3.07 -19.80 -1.12
C ALA A 339 -3.71 -21.21 -1.09
N PRO A 340 -2.93 -22.28 -0.83
CA PRO A 340 -3.51 -23.61 -0.72
C PRO A 340 -4.30 -23.76 0.58
N TYR A 341 -5.17 -24.76 0.60
CA TYR A 341 -5.88 -25.27 1.77
C TYR A 341 -5.63 -26.79 1.89
N PRO A 342 -5.90 -27.45 3.04
CA PRO A 342 -5.67 -28.88 3.18
C PRO A 342 -6.33 -29.71 2.07
N GLY A 343 -5.53 -30.49 1.35
CA GLY A 343 -5.97 -31.32 0.23
C GLY A 343 -5.88 -30.66 -1.16
N GLN A 344 -5.57 -29.36 -1.25
CA GLN A 344 -5.31 -28.68 -2.52
C GLN A 344 -4.01 -29.21 -3.16
N VAL A 345 -3.95 -29.28 -4.49
CA VAL A 345 -2.89 -29.99 -5.24
C VAL A 345 -1.46 -29.46 -5.03
N SER A 346 -1.30 -28.19 -4.69
CA SER A 346 -0.02 -27.53 -4.41
C SER A 346 0.34 -27.50 -2.91
N ALA A 347 -0.52 -28.00 -2.02
CA ALA A 347 -0.33 -27.88 -0.57
C ALA A 347 1.00 -28.48 -0.08
N ASN A 348 1.40 -29.63 -0.61
CA ASN A 348 2.69 -30.24 -0.26
C ASN A 348 3.88 -29.39 -0.72
N ASP A 349 3.76 -28.76 -1.89
CA ASP A 349 4.81 -27.88 -2.43
C ASP A 349 4.89 -26.57 -1.66
N PHE A 350 3.75 -26.04 -1.21
CA PHE A 350 3.72 -24.89 -0.31
C PHE A 350 4.37 -25.18 1.05
N VAL A 351 4.27 -26.41 1.56
CA VAL A 351 5.02 -26.82 2.77
C VAL A 351 6.52 -26.83 2.51
N GLU A 352 6.98 -27.19 1.30
CA GLU A 352 8.39 -27.08 0.94
C GLU A 352 8.82 -25.62 0.75
N PHE A 353 7.97 -24.78 0.16
CA PHE A 353 8.18 -23.32 0.11
C PHE A 353 8.32 -22.73 1.52
N TYR A 354 7.41 -23.08 2.45
CA TYR A 354 7.45 -22.67 3.86
C TYR A 354 8.76 -23.07 4.58
N LYS A 355 9.30 -24.25 4.26
CA LYS A 355 10.55 -24.73 4.87
C LYS A 355 11.80 -24.08 4.26
N ASP A 356 11.68 -23.40 3.12
CA ASP A 356 12.82 -22.76 2.49
C ASP A 356 13.30 -21.60 3.38
N PRO A 357 14.61 -21.55 3.72
CA PRO A 357 15.16 -20.55 4.64
C PRO A 357 15.06 -19.11 4.13
N LYS A 358 14.76 -18.91 2.85
CA LYS A 358 14.52 -17.57 2.29
C LYS A 358 13.08 -17.11 2.43
N THR A 359 12.15 -17.96 2.88
CA THR A 359 10.77 -17.54 3.14
C THR A 359 10.59 -17.32 4.64
N LEU A 360 9.80 -16.31 5.00
CA LEU A 360 9.56 -15.92 6.39
C LEU A 360 8.06 -15.89 6.65
N PHE A 361 7.64 -16.56 7.71
CA PHE A 361 6.26 -16.61 8.18
C PHE A 361 6.16 -15.91 9.56
N ALA A 362 4.98 -15.90 10.17
CA ALA A 362 4.74 -15.12 11.38
C ALA A 362 5.72 -15.49 12.52
N ALA A 363 6.10 -16.76 12.66
CA ALA A 363 7.06 -17.20 13.66
C ALA A 363 8.47 -16.58 13.49
N ASP A 364 8.83 -16.19 12.26
CA ASP A 364 10.17 -15.69 11.92
C ASP A 364 10.33 -14.17 12.13
N VAL A 365 9.23 -13.42 12.30
CA VAL A 365 9.21 -11.94 12.24
C VAL A 365 8.81 -11.24 13.54
N ASN A 366 9.14 -11.82 14.70
CA ASN A 366 8.73 -11.33 16.03
C ASN A 366 9.30 -9.97 16.52
N SER A 367 10.03 -9.25 15.67
CA SER A 367 10.74 -8.02 16.04
C SER A 367 10.49 -6.85 15.10
N LEU A 368 9.46 -6.89 14.24
CA LEU A 368 9.19 -5.80 13.30
C LEU A 368 8.97 -4.45 13.99
N TYR A 369 8.36 -4.46 15.17
CA TYR A 369 7.93 -3.26 15.89
C TYR A 369 8.87 -2.82 17.02
N LYS A 370 10.03 -3.47 17.17
CA LYS A 370 10.98 -3.25 18.27
C LYS A 370 12.28 -2.62 17.81
#